data_AF-A0A1T5BRW4-F1
#
_entry.id   AF-A0A1T5BRW4-F1
#
_cell.length_a   1.000
_cell.length_b   1.000
_cell.length_c   1.000
_cell.angle_alpha   90.00
_cell.angle_beta   90.00
_cell.angle_gamma   90.00
#
_symmetry.space_group_name_H-M   'P 1'
#
loop_
_entity.id
_entity.type
_entity.pdbx_description
1 polymer ?
#
loop_
_entity_poly.entity_id
_entity_poly.type
_entity_poly.pdbx_seq_one_letter_code
_entity_poly.pdbx_strand_id
1 'polypeptide(L)'
;MAKKKRILNALGEYLEKRSVNKAEVSRRTGIHQTRMTWLCYEPIHYLRSSELELIAKAINENGYEMHKELFASLQLKEEFSPSENVINNITKELTEKKIISQLGLTAQDIKRISELLPFCQEERVESEILSHLGLKRKSSRMTASIKACVETGWLKMRQKNTEEGFLSYYIITEQGKKIMESEK
;
A
#
# COMPACT_ATOMS: atom_id res chain seq x y z
N MET A 1 36.25 4.34 14.64
CA MET A 1 34.94 4.29 13.96
C MET A 1 33.91 4.88 14.91
N ALA A 2 33.26 5.99 14.54
CA ALA A 2 32.23 6.61 15.39
C ALA A 2 31.01 5.67 15.49
N LYS A 3 30.58 5.33 16.70
CA LYS A 3 29.34 4.56 16.91
C LYS A 3 28.16 5.37 16.38
N LYS A 4 27.47 4.86 15.36
CA LYS A 4 26.22 5.43 14.83
C LYS A 4 25.23 5.60 16.00
N LYS A 5 24.72 6.82 16.20
CA LYS A 5 23.71 7.12 17.22
C LYS A 5 22.45 6.30 16.90
N ARG A 6 22.05 5.43 17.82
CA ARG A 6 20.83 4.61 17.68
C ARG A 6 19.62 5.51 17.96
N ILE A 7 18.63 5.47 17.07
CA ILE A 7 17.36 6.19 17.19
C ILE A 7 16.35 5.21 17.79
N LEU A 8 15.56 5.65 18.76
CA LEU A 8 14.51 4.82 19.35
C LEU A 8 13.35 4.68 18.36
N ASN A 9 12.69 3.52 18.38
CA ASN A 9 11.39 3.34 17.74
C ASN A 9 10.26 3.63 18.74
N ALA A 10 9.01 3.45 18.31
CA ALA A 10 7.82 3.71 19.13
C ALA A 10 7.86 3.03 20.52
N LEU A 11 8.26 1.76 20.59
CA LEU A 11 8.41 1.06 21.87
C LEU A 11 9.53 1.66 22.71
N GLY A 12 10.68 1.95 22.08
CA GLY A 12 11.81 2.55 22.74
C GLY A 12 11.47 3.89 23.40
N GLU A 13 10.76 4.76 22.67
CA GLU A 13 10.27 6.05 23.17
C GLU A 13 9.21 5.87 24.26
N TYR A 14 8.27 4.93 24.08
CA TYR A 14 7.23 4.62 25.05
C TYR A 14 7.81 4.26 26.43
N LEU A 15 8.86 3.42 26.45
CA LEU A 15 9.55 3.00 27.67
C LEU A 15 10.42 4.11 28.27
N GLU A 16 11.07 4.92 27.44
CA GLU A 16 11.91 6.03 27.90
C GLU A 16 11.08 7.15 28.55
N LYS A 17 9.94 7.51 27.95
CA LYS A 17 8.97 8.48 28.53
C LYS A 17 8.51 8.07 29.94
N ARG A 18 8.45 6.77 30.20
CA ARG A 18 8.05 6.19 31.50
C ARG A 18 9.23 5.86 32.42
N SER A 19 10.45 6.27 32.05
CA SER A 19 11.68 6.02 32.81
C SER A 19 11.89 4.54 33.16
N VAL A 20 11.48 3.65 32.25
CA VAL A 20 11.52 2.20 32.48
C VAL A 20 12.95 1.67 32.39
N ASN A 21 13.37 0.91 33.40
CA ASN A 21 14.64 0.19 33.37
C ASN A 21 14.55 -1.07 32.50
N LYS A 22 15.10 -1.02 31.29
CA LYS A 22 15.09 -2.12 30.31
C LYS A 22 15.74 -3.41 30.83
N ALA A 23 16.78 -3.30 31.67
CA ALA A 23 17.45 -4.47 32.24
C ALA A 23 16.55 -5.18 33.27
N GLU A 24 15.80 -4.41 34.06
CA GLU A 24 14.84 -4.95 35.01
C GLU A 24 13.66 -5.62 34.29
N VAL A 25 13.10 -4.97 33.26
CA VAL A 25 12.06 -5.59 32.42
C VAL A 25 12.56 -6.89 31.80
N SER A 26 13.79 -6.93 31.28
CA SER A 26 14.38 -8.15 30.72
C SER A 26 14.42 -9.29 31.75
N ARG A 27 14.78 -9.01 33.01
CA ARG A 27 14.77 -9.98 34.10
C ARG A 27 13.37 -10.48 34.43
N ARG A 28 12.40 -9.58 34.59
CA ARG A 28 11.01 -9.90 34.97
C ARG A 28 10.25 -10.65 33.87
N THR A 29 10.55 -10.37 32.60
CA THR A 29 9.84 -10.93 31.45
C THR A 29 10.50 -12.18 30.87
N GLY A 30 11.76 -12.46 31.21
CA GLY A 30 12.56 -13.50 30.55
C GLY A 30 12.98 -13.14 29.12
N ILE A 31 12.68 -11.93 28.65
CA ILE A 31 13.12 -11.44 27.34
C ILE A 31 14.62 -11.14 27.43
N HIS A 32 15.42 -11.75 26.56
CA HIS A 32 16.86 -11.54 26.55
C HIS A 32 17.22 -10.05 26.32
N GLN A 33 18.26 -9.54 27.01
CA GLN A 33 18.64 -8.11 26.94
C GLN A 33 18.95 -7.64 25.50
N THR A 34 19.57 -8.51 24.69
CA THR A 34 19.79 -8.24 23.25
C THR A 34 18.48 -8.06 22.50
N ARG A 35 17.47 -8.91 22.76
CA ARG A 35 16.14 -8.83 22.15
C ARG A 35 15.41 -7.56 22.58
N MET A 36 15.46 -7.20 23.87
CA MET A 36 14.90 -5.94 24.38
C MET A 36 15.55 -4.72 23.71
N THR A 37 16.85 -4.79 23.45
CA THR A 37 17.57 -3.73 22.72
C THR A 37 17.07 -3.65 21.28
N TRP A 38 17.01 -4.76 20.53
CA TRP A 38 16.49 -4.76 19.17
C TRP A 38 15.05 -4.25 19.09
N LEU A 39 14.18 -4.68 20.01
CA LEU A 39 12.80 -4.20 20.09
C LEU A 39 12.69 -2.68 20.28
N CYS A 40 13.67 -2.02 20.87
CA CYS A 40 13.66 -0.57 21.10
C CYS A 40 14.34 0.27 19.99
N TYR A 41 15.21 -0.33 19.17
CA TYR A 41 16.09 0.42 18.27
C TYR A 41 16.05 -0.07 16.80
N GLU A 42 15.62 -1.30 16.54
CA GLU A 42 15.66 -1.90 15.21
C GLU A 42 14.24 -2.01 14.63
N PRO A 43 13.89 -1.24 13.58
CA PRO A 43 12.51 -1.21 13.05
C PRO A 43 12.08 -2.53 12.37
N ILE A 44 13.03 -3.39 12.00
CA ILE A 44 12.77 -4.70 11.39
C ILE A 44 12.35 -5.76 12.42
N HIS A 45 12.50 -5.48 13.72
CA HIS A 45 12.20 -6.43 14.78
C HIS A 45 10.81 -6.15 15.36
N TYR A 46 9.84 -6.96 14.97
CA TYR A 46 8.46 -6.82 15.43
C TYR A 46 8.29 -7.22 16.90
N LEU A 47 7.56 -6.39 17.65
CA LEU A 47 7.10 -6.70 19.01
C LEU A 47 5.95 -7.70 18.94
N ARG A 48 6.12 -8.89 19.52
CA ARG A 48 5.04 -9.88 19.59
C ARG A 48 4.03 -9.49 20.65
N SER A 49 2.76 -9.87 20.45
CA SER A 49 1.70 -9.63 21.45
C SER A 49 2.04 -10.24 22.82
N SER A 50 2.65 -11.43 22.85
CA SER A 50 3.11 -12.05 24.11
C SER A 50 4.23 -11.24 24.79
N GLU A 51 5.18 -10.69 24.02
CA GLU A 51 6.24 -9.83 24.54
C GLU A 51 5.66 -8.52 25.08
N LEU A 52 4.70 -7.92 24.36
CA LEU A 52 4.00 -6.70 24.79
C LEU A 52 3.30 -6.92 26.12
N GLU A 53 2.53 -8.01 26.26
CA GLU A 53 1.79 -8.31 27.48
C GLU A 53 2.72 -8.55 28.68
N LEU A 54 3.84 -9.24 28.48
CA LEU A 54 4.86 -9.42 29.53
C LEU A 54 5.51 -8.10 29.92
N ILE A 55 5.85 -7.25 28.94
CA ILE A 55 6.45 -5.93 29.20
C ILE A 55 5.47 -5.05 29.97
N ALA A 56 4.21 -4.99 29.55
CA ALA A 56 3.15 -4.24 30.22
C ALA A 56 3.03 -4.65 31.70
N LYS A 57 2.93 -5.96 31.97
CA LYS A 57 2.92 -6.50 33.34
C LYS A 57 4.20 -6.15 34.11
N ALA A 58 5.36 -6.18 33.47
CA ALA A 58 6.64 -5.84 34.10
C ALA A 58 6.80 -4.35 34.42
N ILE A 59 6.02 -3.47 33.78
CA ILE A 59 6.00 -2.04 34.08
C ILE A 59 4.73 -1.61 34.83
N ASN A 60 3.90 -2.57 35.27
CA ASN A 60 2.61 -2.35 35.93
C ASN A 60 1.63 -1.51 35.10
N GLU A 61 1.64 -1.68 33.79
CA GLU A 61 0.73 -1.04 32.84
C GLU A 61 -0.28 -2.04 32.29
N ASN A 62 -1.38 -1.51 31.73
CA ASN A 62 -2.36 -2.32 31.01
C ASN A 62 -1.87 -2.61 29.58
N GLY A 63 -1.82 -3.89 29.20
CA GLY A 63 -1.39 -4.31 27.86
C GLY A 63 -2.25 -3.74 26.73
N TYR A 64 -3.55 -3.57 26.95
CA TYR A 64 -4.45 -2.94 25.98
C TYR A 64 -4.11 -1.45 25.76
N GLU A 65 -3.86 -0.70 26.84
CA GLU A 65 -3.48 0.71 26.72
C GLU A 65 -2.11 0.88 26.06
N MET A 66 -1.15 0.02 26.41
CA MET A 66 0.15 -0.03 25.74
C MET A 66 0.01 -0.34 24.25
N HIS A 67 -0.82 -1.32 23.88
CA HIS A 67 -1.11 -1.64 22.48
C HIS A 67 -1.73 -0.44 21.75
N LYS A 68 -2.74 0.20 22.35
CA LYS A 68 -3.41 1.35 21.76
C LYS A 68 -2.44 2.51 21.53
N GLU A 69 -1.58 2.84 22.48
CA GLU A 69 -0.61 3.93 22.32
C GLU A 69 0.43 3.61 21.23
N LEU A 70 0.92 2.37 21.16
CA LEU A 70 1.94 1.97 20.19
C LEU A 70 1.42 1.84 18.75
N PHE A 71 0.15 1.46 18.58
CA PHE A 71 -0.41 1.05 17.28
C PHE A 71 -1.66 1.82 16.84
N ALA A 72 -2.07 2.88 17.54
CA ALA A 72 -3.26 3.67 17.19
C ALA A 72 -3.23 4.28 15.78
N SER A 73 -2.05 4.53 15.22
CA SER A 73 -1.90 5.09 13.87
C SER A 73 -1.96 4.05 12.75
N LEU A 74 -2.08 2.76 13.07
CA LEU A 74 -2.22 1.73 12.05
C LEU A 74 -3.55 1.90 11.33
N GLN A 75 -3.46 2.11 10.03
CA GLN A 75 -4.60 2.14 9.12
C GLN A 75 -4.49 0.98 8.14
N LEU A 76 -5.64 0.43 7.76
CA LEU A 76 -5.70 -0.41 6.59
C LEU A 76 -5.26 0.42 5.38
N LYS A 77 -4.52 -0.19 4.46
CA LYS A 77 -4.40 0.40 3.12
C LYS A 77 -5.81 0.48 2.57
N GLU A 78 -6.22 1.65 2.06
CA GLU A 78 -7.51 1.80 1.41
C GLU A 78 -7.63 0.71 0.34
N GLU A 79 -8.56 -0.23 0.53
CA GLU A 79 -9.04 -1.04 -0.58
C GLU A 79 -9.81 -0.07 -1.47
N PHE A 80 -9.19 0.38 -2.56
CA PHE A 80 -9.95 1.06 -3.59
C PHE A 80 -10.91 0.04 -4.19
N SER A 81 -12.14 0.00 -3.68
CA SER A 81 -13.26 -0.65 -4.36
C SER A 81 -13.94 0.42 -5.20
N PRO A 82 -13.82 0.37 -6.53
CA PRO A 82 -14.54 1.30 -7.39
C PRO A 82 -16.04 1.24 -7.08
N SER A 83 -16.69 2.40 -6.97
CA SER A 83 -18.13 2.45 -6.75
C SER A 83 -18.87 1.82 -7.93
N GLU A 84 -20.06 1.26 -7.69
CA GLU A 84 -20.89 0.69 -8.76
C GLU A 84 -21.17 1.71 -9.86
N ASN A 85 -21.32 2.99 -9.52
CA ASN A 85 -21.51 4.08 -10.48
C ASN A 85 -20.31 4.23 -11.43
N VAL A 86 -19.08 4.15 -10.92
CA VAL A 86 -17.87 4.21 -11.77
C VAL A 86 -17.80 3.01 -12.70
N ILE A 87 -18.09 1.80 -12.19
CA ILE A 87 -18.14 0.58 -13.01
C ILE A 87 -19.18 0.71 -14.11
N ASN A 88 -20.37 1.24 -13.81
CA ASN A 88 -21.45 1.45 -14.77
C ASN A 88 -21.06 2.49 -15.83
N ASN A 89 -20.44 3.60 -15.42
CA ASN A 89 -19.95 4.63 -16.33
C ASN A 89 -18.91 4.10 -17.32
N ILE A 90 -17.90 3.38 -16.80
CA ILE A 90 -16.87 2.72 -17.62
C ILE A 90 -17.51 1.72 -18.58
N THR A 91 -18.43 0.88 -18.08
CA THR A 91 -19.12 -0.13 -18.90
C THR A 91 -19.92 0.52 -20.03
N LYS A 92 -20.67 1.58 -19.73
CA LYS A 92 -21.46 2.34 -20.69
C LYS A 92 -20.57 2.92 -21.79
N GLU A 93 -19.53 3.65 -21.44
CA GLU A 93 -18.64 4.28 -22.42
C GLU A 93 -17.89 3.26 -23.28
N LEU A 94 -17.39 2.16 -22.69
CA LEU A 94 -16.74 1.08 -23.46
C LEU A 94 -17.71 0.39 -24.41
N THR A 95 -18.99 0.30 -24.05
CA THR A 95 -20.05 -0.26 -24.89
C THR A 95 -20.37 0.66 -26.07
N GLU A 96 -20.56 1.95 -25.80
CA GLU A 96 -20.82 2.98 -26.83
C GLU A 96 -19.68 3.04 -27.87
N LYS A 97 -18.43 2.93 -27.40
CA LYS A 97 -17.22 2.89 -28.24
C LYS A 97 -16.95 1.49 -28.85
N LYS A 98 -17.77 0.48 -28.58
CA LYS A 98 -17.63 -0.92 -29.04
C LYS A 98 -16.30 -1.59 -28.64
N ILE A 99 -15.63 -1.09 -27.59
CA ILE A 99 -14.33 -1.60 -27.15
C ILE A 99 -14.48 -2.95 -26.42
N ILE A 100 -15.59 -3.16 -25.71
CA ILE A 100 -15.85 -4.43 -24.99
C ILE A 100 -15.83 -5.61 -25.96
N SER A 101 -16.59 -5.53 -27.05
CA SER A 101 -16.66 -6.59 -28.05
C SER A 101 -15.36 -6.70 -28.87
N GLN A 102 -14.72 -5.58 -29.19
CA GLN A 102 -13.44 -5.56 -29.92
C GLN A 102 -12.31 -6.25 -29.16
N LEU A 103 -12.18 -6.00 -27.85
CA LEU A 103 -11.09 -6.52 -27.01
C LEU A 103 -11.49 -7.75 -26.18
N GLY A 104 -12.75 -8.19 -26.27
CA GLY A 104 -13.28 -9.32 -25.50
C GLY A 104 -13.24 -9.09 -23.98
N LEU A 105 -13.52 -7.87 -23.53
CA LEU A 105 -13.44 -7.48 -22.12
C LEU A 105 -14.51 -8.16 -21.28
N THR A 106 -14.11 -8.63 -20.10
CA THR A 106 -14.98 -9.22 -19.08
C THR A 106 -15.26 -8.23 -17.95
N ALA A 107 -16.23 -8.52 -17.09
CA ALA A 107 -16.49 -7.74 -15.88
C ALA A 107 -15.24 -7.57 -14.99
N GLN A 108 -14.40 -8.61 -14.91
CA GLN A 108 -13.13 -8.52 -14.17
C GLN A 108 -12.14 -7.56 -14.86
N ASP A 109 -12.13 -7.48 -16.19
CA ASP A 109 -11.29 -6.52 -16.92
C ASP A 109 -11.76 -5.08 -16.66
N ILE A 110 -13.08 -4.86 -16.59
CA ILE A 110 -13.68 -3.56 -16.23
C ILE A 110 -13.33 -3.17 -14.79
N LYS A 111 -13.43 -4.11 -13.84
CA LYS A 111 -13.01 -3.89 -12.45
C LYS A 111 -11.54 -3.49 -12.37
N ARG A 112 -10.66 -4.20 -13.08
CA ARG A 112 -9.23 -3.84 -13.15
C ARG A 112 -9.01 -2.44 -13.74
N ILE A 113 -9.75 -2.06 -14.78
CA ILE A 113 -9.68 -0.69 -15.34
C ILE A 113 -10.05 0.34 -14.28
N SER A 114 -11.14 0.11 -13.55
CA SER A 114 -11.60 1.02 -12.52
C SER A 114 -10.64 1.16 -11.33
N GLU A 115 -9.87 0.12 -11.00
CA GLU A 115 -8.77 0.18 -10.00
C GLU A 115 -7.52 0.87 -10.56
N LEU A 116 -7.23 0.67 -11.85
CA LEU A 116 -6.03 1.18 -12.50
C LEU A 116 -6.07 2.70 -12.76
N LEU A 117 -7.22 3.26 -13.14
CA LEU A 117 -7.38 4.68 -13.42
C LEU A 117 -6.94 5.59 -12.25
N PRO A 118 -7.43 5.43 -11.00
CA PRO A 118 -7.03 6.28 -9.88
C PRO A 118 -5.55 6.09 -9.50
N PHE A 119 -5.00 4.88 -9.69
CA PHE A 119 -3.58 4.64 -9.42
C PHE A 119 -2.65 5.43 -10.36
N CYS A 120 -3.12 5.75 -11.56
CA CYS A 120 -2.41 6.52 -12.58
C CYS A 120 -2.64 8.04 -12.48
N GLN A 121 -3.06 8.56 -11.31
CA GLN A 121 -3.13 10.02 -11.08
C GLN A 121 -1.78 10.72 -11.24
N GLU A 122 -0.70 10.00 -10.94
CA GLU A 122 0.68 10.38 -11.24
C GLU A 122 1.22 9.50 -12.37
N GLU A 123 2.37 9.87 -12.92
CA GLU A 123 3.05 9.07 -13.93
C GLU A 123 3.49 7.72 -13.31
N ARG A 124 3.00 6.61 -13.85
CA ARG A 124 3.31 5.24 -13.40
C ARG A 124 3.92 4.40 -14.50
N VAL A 125 4.88 3.55 -14.16
CA VAL A 125 5.40 2.53 -15.08
C VAL A 125 4.60 1.24 -15.00
N GLU A 126 4.67 0.42 -16.06
CA GLU A 126 3.92 -0.85 -16.12
C GLU A 126 4.20 -1.79 -14.93
N SER A 127 5.43 -1.86 -14.43
CA SER A 127 5.79 -2.70 -13.27
C SER A 127 5.13 -2.26 -11.96
N GLU A 128 4.93 -0.95 -11.77
CA GLU A 128 4.21 -0.39 -10.63
C GLU A 128 2.72 -0.73 -10.72
N ILE A 129 2.13 -0.60 -11.91
CA ILE A 129 0.72 -0.94 -12.15
C ILE A 129 0.47 -2.43 -11.88
N LEU A 130 1.36 -3.31 -12.37
CA LEU A 130 1.27 -4.74 -12.09
C LEU A 130 1.35 -5.03 -10.59
N SER A 131 2.28 -4.39 -9.89
CA SER A 131 2.44 -4.54 -8.44
C SER A 131 1.21 -4.04 -7.67
N HIS A 132 0.62 -2.92 -8.09
CA HIS A 132 -0.60 -2.37 -7.51
C HIS A 132 -1.80 -3.32 -7.66
N LEU A 133 -1.97 -3.92 -8.84
CA LEU A 133 -3.04 -4.89 -9.12
C LEU A 133 -2.76 -6.30 -8.57
N GLY A 134 -1.66 -6.49 -7.83
CA GLY A 134 -1.26 -7.80 -7.29
C GLY A 134 -0.86 -8.83 -8.36
N LEU A 135 -0.47 -8.38 -9.55
CA LEU A 135 -0.12 -9.22 -10.69
C LEU A 135 1.40 -9.41 -10.78
N LYS A 136 1.84 -10.67 -10.87
CA LYS A 136 3.26 -11.02 -11.00
C LYS A 136 3.83 -10.78 -12.41
N ARG A 137 2.98 -10.79 -13.44
CA ARG A 137 3.40 -10.68 -14.84
C ARG A 137 2.32 -10.04 -15.71
N LYS A 138 2.74 -9.45 -16.83
CA LYS A 138 1.85 -8.97 -17.87
C LYS A 138 1.10 -10.13 -18.53
N SER A 139 -0.22 -10.07 -18.52
CA SER A 139 -1.10 -11.01 -19.23
C SER A 139 -1.74 -10.34 -20.45
N SER A 140 -2.29 -11.15 -21.36
CA SER A 140 -3.09 -10.64 -22.48
C SER A 140 -4.31 -9.84 -22.01
N ARG A 141 -4.96 -10.30 -20.92
CA ARG A 141 -6.07 -9.60 -20.25
C ARG A 141 -5.67 -8.23 -19.71
N MET A 142 -4.53 -8.18 -19.01
CA MET A 142 -3.97 -6.92 -18.51
C MET A 142 -3.63 -5.95 -19.66
N THR A 143 -3.05 -6.48 -20.73
CA THR A 143 -2.74 -5.70 -21.93
C THR A 143 -4.01 -5.14 -22.58
N ALA A 144 -5.09 -5.93 -22.64
CA ALA A 144 -6.39 -5.47 -23.13
C ALA A 144 -6.99 -4.37 -22.24
N SER A 145 -6.91 -4.48 -20.92
CA SER A 145 -7.37 -3.42 -19.99
C SER A 145 -6.62 -2.11 -20.21
N ILE A 146 -5.27 -2.13 -20.26
CA ILE A 146 -4.48 -0.92 -20.54
C ILE A 146 -4.81 -0.36 -21.93
N LYS A 147 -4.91 -1.23 -22.94
CA LYS A 147 -5.23 -0.83 -24.31
C LYS A 147 -6.60 -0.15 -24.39
N ALA A 148 -7.61 -0.68 -23.70
CA ALA A 148 -8.92 -0.06 -23.60
C ALA A 148 -8.82 1.37 -23.05
N CYS A 149 -8.08 1.58 -21.95
CA CYS A 149 -7.89 2.91 -21.38
C CYS A 149 -7.16 3.89 -22.30
N VAL A 150 -6.23 3.42 -23.12
CA VAL A 150 -5.51 4.26 -24.09
C VAL A 150 -6.41 4.59 -25.29
N GLU A 151 -7.16 3.62 -25.81
CA GLU A 151 -8.09 3.82 -26.93
C GLU A 151 -9.28 4.72 -26.57
N THR A 152 -9.77 4.65 -25.33
CA THR A 152 -10.82 5.57 -24.85
C THR A 152 -10.30 6.99 -24.61
N GLY A 153 -8.98 7.17 -24.52
CA GLY A 153 -8.35 8.43 -24.16
C GLY A 153 -8.28 8.66 -22.65
N TRP A 154 -8.64 7.69 -21.80
CA TRP A 154 -8.59 7.82 -20.34
C TRP A 154 -7.16 7.80 -19.78
N LEU A 155 -6.25 7.10 -20.45
CA LEU A 155 -4.82 7.12 -20.16
C LEU A 155 -4.03 7.66 -21.34
N LYS A 156 -3.00 8.44 -21.04
CA LYS A 156 -1.95 8.81 -22.00
C LYS A 156 -0.72 7.95 -21.75
N MET A 157 -0.25 7.26 -22.79
CA MET A 157 0.98 6.48 -22.75
C MET A 157 2.15 7.28 -23.33
N ARG A 158 3.31 7.25 -22.67
CA ARG A 158 4.58 7.81 -23.17
C ARG A 158 5.68 6.77 -23.04
N GLN A 159 6.56 6.69 -24.04
CA GLN A 159 7.77 5.87 -23.96
C GLN A 159 8.96 6.76 -23.65
N LYS A 160 9.81 6.34 -22.71
CA LYS A 160 11.09 7.00 -22.45
C LYS A 160 12.22 5.98 -22.60
N ASN A 161 13.33 6.43 -23.19
CA ASN A 161 14.56 5.65 -23.29
C ASN A 161 15.28 5.70 -21.96
N THR A 162 15.64 4.53 -21.45
CA THR A 162 16.48 4.36 -20.26
C THR A 162 17.68 3.51 -20.64
N GLU A 163 18.72 3.51 -19.80
CA GLU A 163 19.94 2.71 -20.00
C GLU A 163 19.64 1.21 -20.12
N GLU A 164 18.52 0.75 -19.55
CA GLU A 164 18.07 -0.66 -19.54
C GLU A 164 17.00 -0.97 -20.62
N GLY A 165 16.60 0.01 -21.44
CA GLY A 165 15.63 -0.17 -22.53
C GLY A 165 14.50 0.86 -22.56
N PHE A 166 13.38 0.52 -23.18
CA PHE A 166 12.20 1.40 -23.31
C PHE A 166 11.19 1.12 -22.19
N LEU A 167 10.88 2.13 -21.37
CA LEU A 167 9.80 2.03 -20.39
C LEU A 167 8.56 2.79 -20.86
N SER A 168 7.40 2.15 -20.72
CA SER A 168 6.10 2.76 -20.99
C SER A 168 5.52 3.33 -19.69
N TYR A 169 5.20 4.62 -19.73
CA TYR A 169 4.61 5.38 -18.64
C TYR A 169 3.17 5.71 -18.96
N TYR A 170 2.32 5.65 -17.95
CA TYR A 170 0.89 5.90 -18.05
C TYR A 170 0.49 6.97 -17.05
N ILE A 171 -0.35 7.90 -17.50
CA ILE A 171 -0.94 8.94 -16.66
C ILE A 171 -2.39 9.16 -17.07
N ILE A 172 -3.25 9.38 -16.09
CA ILE A 172 -4.67 9.67 -16.31
C ILE A 172 -4.85 11.01 -17.03
N THR A 173 -5.78 11.04 -17.97
CA THR A 173 -6.17 12.28 -18.67
C THR A 173 -7.36 12.93 -17.98
N GLU A 174 -7.72 14.15 -18.41
CA GLU A 174 -8.95 14.79 -17.95
C GLU A 174 -10.22 14.00 -18.30
N GLN A 175 -10.21 13.26 -19.42
CA GLN A 175 -11.32 12.36 -19.75
C GLN A 175 -11.38 11.16 -18.79
N GLY A 176 -10.22 10.60 -18.44
CA GLY A 176 -10.13 9.54 -17.43
C GLY A 176 -10.54 10.01 -16.03
N LYS A 177 -10.33 11.28 -15.68
CA LYS A 177 -10.84 11.83 -14.41
C LYS A 177 -12.36 11.95 -14.43
N LYS A 178 -12.94 12.48 -15.51
CA LYS A 178 -14.40 12.61 -15.67
C LYS A 178 -15.14 11.29 -15.56
N ILE A 179 -14.59 10.19 -16.10
CA ILE A 179 -15.27 8.88 -15.99
C ILE A 179 -15.27 8.33 -14.55
N MET A 180 -14.33 8.78 -13.72
CA MET A 180 -14.20 8.40 -12.31
C MET A 180 -15.03 9.29 -11.37
N GLU A 181 -15.49 10.45 -11.84
CA GLU A 181 -16.39 11.31 -11.08
C GLU A 181 -17.79 10.69 -11.07
N SER A 182 -18.28 10.31 -9.89
CA SER A 182 -19.69 10.02 -9.70
C SER A 182 -20.48 11.32 -9.81
N GLU A 183 -21.49 11.36 -10.68
CA GLU A 183 -22.51 12.43 -10.67
C GLU A 183 -22.98 12.60 -9.21
N LYS A 184 -22.71 13.78 -8.64
CA LYS A 184 -23.08 14.13 -7.27
C LYS A 184 -24.58 14.24 -7.12
#